data_AF-A0A6B3FDM3-F1
#
_entry.id   AF-A0A6B3FDM3-F1
#
_cell.length_a   1.000
_cell.length_b   1.000
_cell.length_c   1.000
_cell.angle_alpha   90.00
_cell.angle_beta   90.00
_cell.angle_gamma   90.00
#
_symmetry.space_group_name_H-M   'P 1'
#
loop_
_entity.id
_entity.type
_entity.pdbx_description
1 polymer ?
#
loop_
_entity_poly.entity_id
_entity_poly.type
_entity_poly.pdbx_seq_one_letter_code
_entity_poly.pdbx_strand_id
1 'polypeptide(L)'
;SAATQRVGPDVLGHGVAMGVAEGLFALGVVLAVLVAAGIPVLMIVHARARFADVSPVWLLPLVAPMVAASVGPGLVAELPAGQARETLVYGCLALFGTSLLAVLVVLPLVGARLLTGGGWPVRLAPSLFLVLGPLGQSTTATGAIADAARGVLPDGTAEGLRIFSLVYGVPVMGFALLWLLIAAALVARALAGGLRPSSTWWAFTFPVGTCVTGATQLAAHTGLPAYRWLAAAIYVFLLLAWCAAAFGTVRELGARPAAAA
;
A
#
# COMPACT_ATOMS: atom_id res chain seq x y z
N SER A 1 12.86 6.96 3.24
CA SER A 1 13.16 7.24 1.82
C SER A 1 12.17 8.23 1.21
N ALA A 2 10.91 7.87 0.91
CA ALA A 2 9.98 8.79 0.21
C ALA A 2 9.82 10.19 0.85
N ALA A 3 9.63 10.26 2.18
CA ALA A 3 9.55 11.56 2.87
C ALA A 3 10.87 12.34 2.80
N THR A 4 12.00 11.64 2.94
CA THR A 4 13.35 12.20 2.79
C THR A 4 13.56 12.78 1.40
N GLN A 5 13.05 12.13 0.34
CA GLN A 5 13.16 12.65 -1.03
C GLN A 5 12.40 13.97 -1.23
N ARG A 6 11.21 14.09 -0.64
CA ARG A 6 10.32 15.25 -0.88
C ARG A 6 10.60 16.45 0.02
N VAL A 7 10.91 16.21 1.29
CA VAL A 7 11.02 17.27 2.31
C VAL A 7 12.45 17.38 2.85
N GLY A 8 13.25 16.32 2.71
CA GLY A 8 14.64 16.31 3.16
C GLY A 8 15.51 17.40 2.51
N PRO A 9 15.38 17.71 1.20
CA PRO A 9 16.18 18.78 0.58
C PRO A 9 16.01 20.13 1.26
N ASP A 10 14.80 20.45 1.73
CA ASP A 10 14.47 21.74 2.37
C ASP A 10 15.13 21.91 3.76
N VAL A 11 15.51 20.80 4.40
CA VAL A 11 16.00 20.79 5.80
C VAL A 11 17.47 20.39 5.89
N LEU A 12 17.91 19.40 5.09
CA LEU A 12 19.23 18.77 5.15
C LEU A 12 20.15 19.17 3.98
N GLY A 13 19.60 19.83 2.96
CA GLY A 13 20.26 20.03 1.67
C GLY A 13 20.13 18.80 0.76
N HIS A 14 20.09 19.05 -0.56
CA HIS A 14 19.78 18.02 -1.56
C HIS A 14 20.67 16.78 -1.48
N GLY A 15 22.00 16.95 -1.50
CA GLY A 15 22.93 15.81 -1.53
C GLY A 15 22.83 14.90 -0.30
N VAL A 16 22.72 15.48 0.90
CA VAL A 16 22.57 14.70 2.14
C VAL A 16 21.21 13.99 2.16
N ALA A 17 20.14 14.70 1.77
CA ALA A 17 18.81 14.12 1.70
C ALA A 17 18.74 12.93 0.74
N MET A 18 19.36 13.02 -0.44
CA MET A 18 19.39 11.92 -1.41
C MET A 18 20.23 10.75 -0.94
N GLY A 19 21.43 10.98 -0.37
CA GLY A 19 22.24 9.90 0.19
C GLY A 19 21.51 9.11 1.29
N VAL A 20 20.78 9.81 2.18
CA VAL A 20 19.93 9.16 3.20
C VAL A 20 18.75 8.44 2.54
N ALA A 21 18.12 9.04 1.53
CA ALA A 21 16.99 8.44 0.85
C ALA A 21 17.36 7.14 0.12
N GLU A 22 18.51 7.10 -0.54
CA GLU A 22 19.09 5.92 -1.19
C GLU A 22 19.43 4.82 -0.18
N GLY A 23 20.14 5.16 0.91
CA GLY A 23 20.46 4.20 1.96
C GLY A 23 19.22 3.57 2.60
N LEU A 24 18.21 4.39 2.93
CA LEU A 24 16.93 3.92 3.44
C LEU A 24 16.16 3.09 2.41
N PHE A 25 16.29 3.40 1.12
CA PHE A 25 15.64 2.64 0.05
C PHE A 25 16.29 1.26 -0.08
N ALA A 26 17.61 1.18 -0.18
CA ALA A 26 18.34 -0.08 -0.29
C ALA A 26 18.05 -1.00 0.91
N LEU A 27 18.13 -0.47 2.14
CA LEU A 27 17.76 -1.21 3.35
C LEU A 27 16.30 -1.67 3.30
N GLY A 28 15.40 -0.78 2.88
CA GLY A 28 13.98 -1.07 2.74
C GLY A 28 13.69 -2.20 1.74
N VAL A 29 14.38 -2.22 0.60
CA VAL A 29 14.26 -3.29 -0.41
C VAL A 29 14.71 -4.63 0.15
N VAL A 30 15.88 -4.67 0.80
CA VAL A 30 16.40 -5.91 1.41
C VAL A 30 15.43 -6.45 2.44
N LEU A 31 14.99 -5.60 3.38
CA LEU A 31 14.02 -6.00 4.40
C LEU A 31 12.67 -6.41 3.79
N ALA A 32 12.20 -5.71 2.76
CA ALA A 32 10.95 -6.04 2.08
C ALA A 32 11.00 -7.43 1.45
N VAL A 33 12.08 -7.79 0.76
CA VAL A 33 12.26 -9.11 0.15
C VAL A 33 12.39 -10.19 1.22
N LEU A 34 13.19 -9.95 2.26
CA LEU A 34 13.37 -10.89 3.37
C LEU A 34 12.05 -11.17 4.10
N VAL A 35 11.24 -10.15 4.35
CA VAL A 35 9.95 -10.31 5.02
C VAL A 35 8.91 -10.96 4.09
N ALA A 36 8.84 -10.53 2.83
CA ALA A 36 7.90 -11.06 1.86
C ALA A 36 8.14 -12.54 1.54
N ALA A 37 9.39 -13.00 1.57
CA ALA A 37 9.73 -14.43 1.42
C ALA A 37 9.72 -15.19 2.75
N GLY A 38 10.32 -14.59 3.79
CA GLY A 38 10.55 -15.25 5.07
C GLY A 38 9.27 -15.55 5.83
N ILE A 39 8.28 -14.63 5.86
CA ILE A 39 7.02 -14.88 6.57
C ILE A 39 6.25 -16.05 5.95
N PRO A 40 6.00 -16.11 4.63
CA PRO A 40 5.39 -17.29 4.02
C PRO A 40 6.15 -18.60 4.27
N VAL A 41 7.49 -18.59 4.21
CA VAL A 41 8.30 -19.78 4.53
C VAL A 41 8.08 -20.22 5.97
N LEU A 42 8.10 -19.29 6.93
CA LEU A 42 7.85 -19.60 8.34
C LEU A 42 6.42 -20.12 8.55
N MET A 43 5.43 -19.56 7.84
CA MET A 43 4.05 -20.04 7.89
C MET A 43 3.91 -21.47 7.36
N ILE A 44 4.57 -21.79 6.25
CA ILE A 44 4.56 -23.13 5.64
C ILE A 44 5.23 -24.15 6.57
N VAL A 45 6.38 -23.80 7.16
CA VAL A 45 7.17 -24.75 7.96
C VAL A 45 6.60 -24.90 9.38
N HIS A 46 6.08 -23.83 9.99
CA HIS A 46 5.78 -23.82 11.43
C HIS A 46 4.30 -23.58 11.78
N ALA A 47 3.53 -22.85 10.97
CA ALA A 47 2.26 -22.29 11.46
C ALA A 47 1.06 -23.25 11.43
N ARG A 48 1.17 -24.45 10.81
CA ARG A 48 0.04 -25.41 10.63
C ARG A 48 -1.29 -24.70 10.30
N ALA A 49 -1.23 -23.69 9.42
CA ALA A 49 -2.35 -22.80 9.18
C ALA A 49 -3.53 -23.53 8.55
N ARG A 50 -4.74 -23.28 9.06
CA ARG A 50 -5.99 -23.80 8.48
C ARG A 50 -6.64 -22.72 7.65
N PHE A 51 -7.51 -23.12 6.74
CA PHE A 51 -8.28 -22.16 5.94
C PHE A 51 -9.11 -21.19 6.80
N ALA A 52 -9.57 -21.64 7.97
CA ALA A 52 -10.28 -20.79 8.94
C ALA A 52 -9.46 -19.61 9.45
N ASP A 53 -8.12 -19.74 9.43
CA ASP A 53 -7.15 -18.76 9.93
C ASP A 53 -6.73 -17.73 8.85
N VAL A 54 -7.18 -17.90 7.60
CA VAL A 54 -6.92 -16.96 6.49
C VAL A 54 -7.51 -15.58 6.84
N SER A 55 -6.68 -14.56 6.70
CA SER A 55 -7.05 -13.18 7.03
C SER A 55 -6.36 -12.17 6.12
N PRO A 56 -6.98 -10.99 5.86
CA PRO A 56 -6.31 -9.88 5.18
C PRO A 56 -4.94 -9.51 5.75
N VAL A 57 -4.68 -9.84 7.03
CA VAL A 57 -3.36 -9.65 7.67
C VAL A 57 -2.23 -10.37 6.93
N TRP A 58 -2.52 -11.48 6.24
CA TRP A 58 -1.53 -12.23 5.47
C TRP A 58 -0.98 -11.43 4.28
N LEU A 59 -1.64 -10.35 3.87
CA LEU A 59 -1.17 -9.46 2.81
C LEU A 59 -0.06 -8.52 3.29
N LEU A 60 0.04 -8.22 4.59
CA LEU A 60 1.00 -7.26 5.13
C LEU A 60 2.47 -7.50 4.68
N PRO A 61 3.05 -8.70 4.81
CA PRO A 61 4.42 -8.95 4.35
C PRO A 61 4.59 -8.74 2.85
N LEU A 62 3.53 -9.02 2.07
CA LEU A 62 3.56 -9.01 0.62
C LEU A 62 3.53 -7.59 0.07
N VAL A 63 3.08 -6.61 0.85
CA VAL A 63 2.97 -5.21 0.44
C VAL A 63 4.33 -4.50 0.45
N ALA A 64 5.28 -4.93 1.28
CA ALA A 64 6.55 -4.21 1.45
C ALA A 64 7.33 -4.05 0.12
N PRO A 65 7.45 -5.07 -0.75
CA PRO A 65 8.06 -4.90 -2.08
C PRO A 65 7.28 -3.94 -2.99
N MET A 66 5.94 -3.89 -2.88
CA MET A 66 5.13 -2.91 -3.62
C MET A 66 5.44 -1.48 -3.21
N VAL A 67 5.63 -1.24 -1.91
CA VAL A 67 6.00 0.09 -1.40
C VAL A 67 7.36 0.50 -1.95
N ALA A 68 8.34 -0.41 -1.95
CA ALA A 68 9.64 -0.14 -2.56
C ALA A 68 9.48 0.19 -4.06
N ALA A 69 8.70 -0.58 -4.81
CA ALA A 69 8.43 -0.34 -6.22
C ALA A 69 7.81 1.04 -6.53
N SER A 70 6.99 1.58 -5.61
CA SER A 70 6.40 2.92 -5.76
C SER A 70 7.30 4.08 -5.37
N VAL A 71 8.33 3.83 -4.56
CA VAL A 71 9.22 4.86 -4.00
C VAL A 71 10.54 4.94 -4.76
N GLY A 72 11.06 3.80 -5.20
CA GLY A 72 12.31 3.69 -5.95
C GLY A 72 12.38 4.57 -7.20
N PRO A 73 11.31 4.71 -8.02
CA PRO A 73 11.34 5.55 -9.22
C PRO A 73 11.75 7.00 -8.96
N GLY A 74 11.47 7.53 -7.76
CA GLY A 74 11.88 8.90 -7.38
C GLY A 74 13.39 9.11 -7.24
N LEU A 75 14.18 8.04 -7.12
CA LEU A 75 15.64 8.10 -7.03
C LEU A 75 16.34 8.03 -8.40
N VAL A 76 15.59 7.76 -9.48
CA VAL A 76 16.19 7.52 -10.80
C VAL A 76 16.97 8.73 -11.31
N ALA A 77 16.50 9.96 -11.05
CA ALA A 77 17.18 11.17 -11.47
C ALA A 77 18.53 11.41 -10.76
N GLU A 78 18.71 10.85 -9.57
CA GLU A 78 19.90 11.02 -8.73
C GLU A 78 21.03 10.06 -9.10
N LEU A 79 20.71 8.96 -9.80
CA LEU A 79 21.69 7.97 -10.25
C LEU A 79 22.44 8.44 -11.51
N PRO A 80 23.69 7.95 -11.73
CA PRO A 80 24.41 8.16 -12.98
C PRO A 80 23.60 7.69 -14.20
N ALA A 81 23.66 8.47 -15.29
CA ALA A 81 22.94 8.15 -16.52
C ALA A 81 23.39 6.80 -17.12
N GLY A 82 22.46 6.11 -17.80
CA GLY A 82 22.67 4.79 -18.39
C GLY A 82 22.25 3.65 -17.46
N GLN A 83 23.08 2.62 -17.36
CA GLN A 83 22.73 1.32 -16.77
C GLN A 83 22.19 1.38 -15.33
N ALA A 84 22.67 2.29 -14.48
CA ALA A 84 22.19 2.40 -13.11
C ALA A 84 20.71 2.80 -13.04
N ARG A 85 20.28 3.77 -13.87
CA ARG A 85 18.88 4.21 -13.97
C ARG A 85 17.99 3.12 -14.53
N GLU A 86 18.42 2.49 -15.62
CA GLU A 86 17.68 1.38 -16.24
C GLU A 86 17.48 0.22 -15.26
N THR A 87 18.54 -0.16 -14.55
CA THR A 87 18.52 -1.22 -13.53
C THR A 87 17.53 -0.89 -12.41
N LEU A 88 17.50 0.35 -11.93
CA LEU A 88 16.55 0.76 -10.90
C LEU A 88 15.09 0.70 -11.40
N VAL A 89 14.82 1.16 -12.63
CA VAL A 89 13.48 1.10 -13.22
C VAL A 89 13.00 -0.36 -13.35
N TYR A 90 13.82 -1.24 -13.92
CA TYR A 90 13.48 -2.66 -14.02
C TYR A 90 13.42 -3.36 -12.66
N GLY A 91 14.27 -2.97 -11.70
CA GLY A 91 14.22 -3.47 -10.33
C GLY A 91 12.91 -3.10 -9.63
N CYS A 92 12.42 -1.86 -9.80
CA CYS A 92 11.12 -1.45 -9.30
C CYS A 92 9.98 -2.23 -9.96
N LEU A 93 10.07 -2.47 -11.28
CA LEU A 93 9.10 -3.30 -12.00
C LEU A 93 9.10 -4.76 -11.51
N ALA A 94 10.27 -5.32 -11.20
CA ALA A 94 10.40 -6.65 -10.61
C ALA A 94 9.77 -6.73 -9.22
N LEU A 95 10.04 -5.75 -8.34
CA LEU A 95 9.45 -5.67 -7.00
C LEU A 95 7.91 -5.52 -7.04
N PHE A 96 7.40 -4.73 -7.99
CA PHE A 96 5.98 -4.63 -8.29
C PHE A 96 5.42 -6.02 -8.66
N GLY A 97 6.05 -6.71 -9.61
CA GLY A 97 5.63 -8.03 -10.06
C GLY A 97 5.64 -9.07 -8.94
N THR A 98 6.70 -9.12 -8.15
CA THR A 98 6.82 -10.01 -6.98
C THR A 98 5.66 -9.82 -6.02
N SER A 99 5.38 -8.58 -5.62
CA SER A 99 4.28 -8.28 -4.70
C SER A 99 2.92 -8.57 -5.32
N LEU A 100 2.69 -8.14 -6.57
CA LEU A 100 1.41 -8.33 -7.25
C LEU A 100 1.05 -9.82 -7.36
N LEU A 101 1.98 -10.65 -7.81
CA LEU A 101 1.75 -12.09 -7.96
C LEU A 101 1.49 -12.75 -6.60
N ALA A 102 2.24 -12.37 -5.56
CA ALA A 102 2.01 -12.90 -4.21
C ALA A 102 0.61 -12.51 -3.67
N VAL A 103 0.19 -11.27 -3.90
CA VAL A 103 -1.15 -10.79 -3.54
C VAL A 103 -2.23 -11.56 -4.32
N LEU A 104 -2.03 -11.84 -5.61
CA LEU A 104 -2.98 -12.61 -6.42
C LEU A 104 -3.13 -14.07 -5.95
N VAL A 105 -2.14 -14.63 -5.27
CA VAL A 105 -2.25 -15.94 -4.63
C VAL A 105 -3.10 -15.88 -3.35
N VAL A 106 -2.92 -14.84 -2.53
CA VAL A 106 -3.55 -14.74 -1.19
C VAL A 106 -4.96 -14.13 -1.24
N LEU A 107 -5.19 -13.13 -2.09
CA LEU A 107 -6.45 -12.39 -2.13
C LEU A 107 -7.68 -13.28 -2.42
N PRO A 108 -7.63 -14.24 -3.37
CA PRO A 108 -8.75 -15.17 -3.57
C PRO A 108 -9.06 -16.01 -2.33
N LEU A 109 -8.05 -16.38 -1.53
CA LEU A 109 -8.27 -17.13 -0.27
C LEU A 109 -9.02 -16.27 0.74
N VAL A 110 -8.67 -14.98 0.86
CA VAL A 110 -9.39 -14.03 1.70
C VAL A 110 -10.84 -13.88 1.26
N GLY A 111 -11.08 -13.73 -0.06
CA GLY A 111 -12.42 -13.66 -0.63
C GLY A 111 -13.24 -14.93 -0.35
N ALA A 112 -12.67 -16.10 -0.61
CA ALA A 112 -13.31 -17.38 -0.33
C ALA A 112 -13.64 -17.53 1.16
N ARG A 113 -12.71 -17.19 2.06
CA ARG A 113 -12.90 -17.25 3.52
C ARG A 113 -14.02 -16.31 4.00
N LEU A 114 -14.15 -15.15 3.38
CA LEU A 114 -15.23 -14.19 3.68
C LEU A 114 -16.60 -14.73 3.29
N LEU A 115 -16.70 -15.43 2.15
CA LEU A 115 -17.95 -15.97 1.61
C LEU A 115 -18.38 -17.28 2.29
N THR A 116 -17.46 -18.20 2.57
CA THR A 116 -17.79 -19.56 3.01
C THR A 116 -17.61 -19.79 4.50
N GLY A 117 -16.87 -18.94 5.20
CA GLY A 117 -16.43 -19.21 6.57
C GLY A 117 -17.39 -18.77 7.68
N GLY A 118 -18.70 -18.74 7.42
CA GLY A 118 -19.73 -18.49 8.44
C GLY A 118 -19.80 -17.07 9.00
N GLY A 119 -19.16 -16.10 8.33
CA GLY A 119 -19.11 -14.69 8.72
C GLY A 119 -17.73 -14.20 9.18
N TRP A 120 -17.54 -12.88 9.15
CA TRP A 120 -16.31 -12.22 9.59
C TRP A 120 -16.46 -11.72 11.04
N PRO A 121 -15.51 -11.99 11.95
CA PRO A 121 -15.59 -11.50 13.33
C PRO A 121 -15.71 -9.98 13.39
N VAL A 122 -16.71 -9.47 14.13
CA VAL A 122 -17.02 -8.03 14.24
C VAL A 122 -15.79 -7.20 14.61
N ARG A 123 -14.98 -7.66 15.56
CA ARG A 123 -13.75 -6.99 16.00
C ARG A 123 -12.66 -6.92 14.92
N LEU A 124 -12.71 -7.80 13.93
CA LEU A 124 -11.76 -7.85 12.81
C LEU A 124 -12.29 -7.12 11.58
N ALA A 125 -13.50 -6.54 11.59
CA ALA A 125 -14.01 -5.80 10.43
C ALA A 125 -13.03 -4.74 9.88
N PRO A 126 -12.28 -3.98 10.71
CA PRO A 126 -11.26 -3.05 10.22
C PRO A 126 -10.16 -3.69 9.37
N SER A 127 -9.79 -4.96 9.61
CA SER A 127 -8.71 -5.61 8.87
C SER A 127 -9.05 -5.83 7.39
N LEU A 128 -10.33 -5.81 7.01
CA LEU A 128 -10.74 -5.94 5.60
C LEU A 128 -10.20 -4.82 4.72
N PHE A 129 -9.89 -3.66 5.30
CA PHE A 129 -9.26 -2.56 4.58
C PHE A 129 -7.82 -2.87 4.16
N LEU A 130 -7.13 -3.82 4.80
CA LEU A 130 -5.76 -4.20 4.42
C LEU A 130 -5.63 -4.67 2.97
N VAL A 131 -6.73 -5.17 2.38
CA VAL A 131 -6.79 -5.52 0.95
C VAL A 131 -6.61 -4.31 0.03
N LEU A 132 -7.02 -3.12 0.46
CA LEU A 132 -6.87 -1.89 -0.34
C LEU A 132 -5.40 -1.48 -0.50
N GLY A 133 -4.54 -1.88 0.44
CA GLY A 133 -3.12 -1.54 0.49
C GLY A 133 -2.39 -1.90 -0.79
N PRO A 134 -2.28 -3.20 -1.13
CA PRO A 134 -1.61 -3.60 -2.36
C PRO A 134 -2.30 -3.06 -3.62
N LEU A 135 -3.63 -2.89 -3.62
CA LEU A 135 -4.37 -2.41 -4.80
C LEU A 135 -4.08 -0.92 -5.11
N GLY A 136 -4.17 -0.05 -4.11
CA GLY A 136 -3.86 1.37 -4.29
C GLY A 136 -2.37 1.58 -4.56
N GLN A 137 -1.51 0.85 -3.83
CA GLN A 137 -0.06 1.01 -3.95
C GLN A 137 0.46 0.51 -5.29
N SER A 138 -0.12 -0.55 -5.85
CA SER A 138 0.27 -1.05 -7.16
C SER A 138 -0.06 -0.04 -8.26
N THR A 139 -1.19 0.64 -8.19
CA THR A 139 -1.54 1.74 -9.10
C THR A 139 -0.56 2.92 -8.97
N THR A 140 -0.13 3.27 -7.76
CA THR A 140 0.95 4.26 -7.58
C THR A 140 2.26 3.77 -8.18
N ALA A 141 2.63 2.50 -7.94
CA ALA A 141 3.89 1.94 -8.41
C ALA A 141 3.99 1.92 -9.94
N THR A 142 2.98 1.40 -10.65
CA THR A 142 3.03 1.35 -12.11
C THR A 142 3.10 2.73 -12.73
N GLY A 143 2.40 3.72 -12.16
CA GLY A 143 2.48 5.08 -12.65
C GLY A 143 3.85 5.72 -12.41
N ALA A 144 4.41 5.57 -11.21
CA ALA A 144 5.74 6.10 -10.87
C ALA A 144 6.84 5.44 -11.72
N ILE A 145 6.75 4.13 -11.97
CA ILE A 145 7.68 3.40 -12.87
C ILE A 145 7.56 3.94 -14.30
N ALA A 146 6.35 4.16 -14.80
CA ALA A 146 6.14 4.72 -16.14
C ALA A 146 6.70 6.15 -16.26
N ASP A 147 6.54 6.98 -15.23
CA ASP A 147 7.11 8.32 -15.20
C ASP A 147 8.64 8.28 -15.25
N ALA A 148 9.28 7.43 -14.44
CA ALA A 148 10.72 7.31 -14.39
C ALA A 148 11.34 6.64 -15.62
N ALA A 149 10.57 5.87 -16.38
CA ALA A 149 11.04 5.26 -17.63
C ALA A 149 11.28 6.30 -18.74
N ARG A 150 10.61 7.46 -18.69
CA ARG A 150 10.75 8.51 -19.72
C ARG A 150 12.16 9.09 -19.71
N GLY A 151 12.82 9.06 -20.86
CA GLY A 151 14.21 9.53 -21.01
C GLY A 151 15.26 8.62 -20.35
N VAL A 152 14.86 7.44 -19.87
CA VAL A 152 15.74 6.41 -19.30
C VAL A 152 15.72 5.14 -20.14
N LEU A 153 14.53 4.68 -20.52
CA LEU A 153 14.35 3.52 -21.38
C LEU A 153 14.11 3.95 -22.84
N PRO A 154 14.30 3.04 -23.83
CA PRO A 154 13.92 3.32 -25.21
C PRO A 154 12.46 3.75 -25.33
N ASP A 155 12.15 4.71 -26.20
CA ASP A 155 10.84 5.37 -26.28
C ASP A 155 9.66 4.40 -26.38
N GLY A 156 9.78 3.35 -27.20
CA GLY A 156 8.73 2.34 -27.32
C GLY A 156 8.45 1.56 -26.02
N THR A 157 9.48 1.33 -25.21
CA THR A 157 9.34 0.67 -23.90
C THR A 157 8.75 1.61 -22.86
N ALA A 158 9.23 2.85 -22.81
CA ALA A 158 8.70 3.87 -21.90
C ALA A 158 7.21 4.15 -22.18
N GLU A 159 6.82 4.26 -23.44
CA GLU A 159 5.43 4.41 -23.85
C GLU A 159 4.59 3.16 -23.52
N GLY A 160 5.15 1.97 -23.72
CA GLY A 160 4.51 0.72 -23.30
C GLY A 160 4.21 0.68 -21.79
N LEU A 161 5.15 1.12 -20.95
CA LEU A 161 4.95 1.22 -19.49
C LEU A 161 3.90 2.28 -19.13
N ARG A 162 3.87 3.41 -19.85
CA ARG A 162 2.82 4.43 -19.69
C ARG A 162 1.44 3.88 -19.98
N ILE A 163 1.27 3.18 -21.11
CA ILE A 163 0.01 2.52 -21.47
C ILE A 163 -0.35 1.47 -20.42
N PHE A 164 0.60 0.62 -20.03
CA PHE A 164 0.41 -0.39 -18.99
C PHE A 164 -0.07 0.23 -17.67
N SER A 165 0.51 1.35 -17.24
CA SER A 165 0.09 2.03 -16.00
C SER A 165 -1.40 2.38 -15.99
N LEU A 166 -1.96 2.75 -17.15
CA LEU A 166 -3.38 3.07 -17.31
C LEU A 166 -4.25 1.83 -17.42
N VAL A 167 -3.88 0.90 -18.32
CA VAL A 167 -4.63 -0.33 -18.58
C VAL A 167 -4.68 -1.24 -17.35
N TYR A 168 -3.63 -1.20 -16.51
CA TYR A 168 -3.61 -1.86 -15.21
C TYR A 168 -4.29 -1.02 -14.12
N GLY A 169 -3.89 0.24 -13.97
CA GLY A 169 -4.26 1.06 -12.82
C GLY A 169 -5.74 1.41 -12.77
N VAL A 170 -6.38 1.66 -13.91
CA VAL A 170 -7.81 2.00 -13.97
C VAL A 170 -8.70 0.84 -13.49
N PRO A 171 -8.60 -0.39 -14.03
CA PRO A 171 -9.35 -1.53 -13.51
C PRO A 171 -9.05 -1.86 -12.05
N VAL A 172 -7.78 -1.79 -11.63
CA VAL A 172 -7.39 -2.08 -10.25
C VAL A 172 -7.97 -1.06 -9.27
N MET A 173 -7.98 0.22 -9.64
CA MET A 173 -8.67 1.25 -8.86
C MET A 173 -10.18 0.98 -8.80
N GLY A 174 -10.81 0.60 -9.91
CA GLY A 174 -12.23 0.20 -9.91
C GLY A 174 -12.53 -0.95 -8.93
N PHE A 175 -11.67 -1.98 -8.91
CA PHE A 175 -11.79 -3.07 -7.93
C PHE A 175 -11.53 -2.61 -6.49
N ALA A 176 -10.56 -1.72 -6.27
CA ALA A 176 -10.30 -1.15 -4.95
C ALA A 176 -11.52 -0.37 -4.42
N LEU A 177 -12.22 0.38 -5.26
CA LEU A 177 -13.45 1.08 -4.87
C LEU A 177 -14.60 0.11 -4.55
N LEU A 178 -14.77 -0.96 -5.34
CA LEU A 178 -15.73 -2.01 -5.02
C LEU A 178 -15.43 -2.64 -3.66
N TRP A 179 -14.17 -2.99 -3.42
CA TRP A 179 -13.75 -3.58 -2.14
C TRP A 179 -13.93 -2.60 -0.98
N LEU A 180 -13.62 -1.32 -1.20
CA LEU A 180 -13.83 -0.25 -0.20
C LEU A 180 -15.29 -0.19 0.23
N LEU A 181 -16.25 -0.27 -0.71
CA LEU A 181 -17.68 -0.29 -0.39
C LEU A 181 -18.06 -1.51 0.47
N ILE A 182 -17.56 -2.70 0.12
CA ILE A 182 -17.80 -3.94 0.89
C ILE A 182 -17.23 -3.82 2.30
N ALA A 183 -15.97 -3.41 2.42
CA ALA A 183 -15.29 -3.27 3.70
C ALA A 183 -15.95 -2.18 4.57
N ALA A 184 -16.31 -1.04 3.98
CA ALA A 184 -17.03 0.04 4.67
C ALA A 184 -18.40 -0.41 5.17
N ALA A 185 -19.18 -1.15 4.37
CA ALA A 185 -20.48 -1.69 4.78
C ALA A 185 -20.34 -2.67 5.96
N LEU A 186 -19.32 -3.52 5.95
CA LEU A 186 -19.06 -4.47 7.05
C LEU A 186 -18.59 -3.77 8.32
N VAL A 187 -17.77 -2.71 8.21
CA VAL A 187 -17.41 -1.86 9.35
C VAL A 187 -18.61 -1.08 9.88
N ALA A 188 -19.46 -0.54 9.01
CA ALA A 188 -20.69 0.16 9.40
C ALA A 188 -21.65 -0.77 10.15
N ARG A 189 -21.83 -2.01 9.67
CA ARG A 189 -22.61 -3.03 10.36
C ARG A 189 -22.00 -3.39 11.72
N ALA A 190 -20.67 -3.48 11.81
CA ALA A 190 -19.97 -3.72 13.07
C ALA A 190 -20.17 -2.57 14.07
N LEU A 191 -20.11 -1.32 13.60
CA LEU A 191 -20.39 -0.12 14.39
C LEU A 191 -21.82 -0.11 14.93
N ALA A 192 -22.80 -0.42 14.07
CA ALA A 192 -24.20 -0.56 14.49
C ALA A 192 -24.39 -1.67 15.53
N GLY A 193 -23.55 -2.70 15.51
CA GLY A 193 -23.47 -3.77 16.51
C GLY A 193 -22.66 -3.43 17.76
N GLY A 194 -22.25 -2.18 17.95
CA GLY A 194 -21.55 -1.71 19.16
C GLY A 194 -20.02 -1.76 19.09
N LEU A 195 -19.42 -2.05 17.92
CA LEU A 195 -17.98 -1.84 17.73
C LEU A 195 -17.66 -0.36 17.98
N ARG A 196 -16.61 -0.09 18.76
CA ARG A 196 -16.13 1.27 19.03
C ARG A 196 -14.76 1.47 18.41
N PRO A 197 -14.37 2.71 18.10
CA PRO A 197 -13.00 3.02 17.72
C PRO A 197 -12.00 2.56 18.78
N SER A 198 -10.91 1.97 18.31
CA SER A 198 -9.84 1.35 19.08
C SER A 198 -8.49 1.61 18.38
N SER A 199 -7.38 1.33 19.05
CA SER A 199 -6.04 1.41 18.43
C SER A 199 -5.90 0.53 17.17
N THR A 200 -6.67 -0.56 17.05
CA THR A 200 -6.66 -1.41 15.85
C THR A 200 -7.15 -0.70 14.57
N TRP A 201 -7.82 0.45 14.68
CA TRP A 201 -8.31 1.24 13.54
C TRP A 201 -7.18 1.96 12.78
N TRP A 202 -5.97 2.01 13.33
CA TRP A 202 -4.78 2.43 12.58
C TRP A 202 -4.56 1.60 11.30
N ALA A 203 -5.11 0.39 11.23
CA ALA A 203 -5.13 -0.46 10.03
C ALA A 203 -5.79 0.20 8.80
N PHE A 204 -6.59 1.26 8.96
CA PHE A 204 -7.17 2.00 7.83
C PHE A 204 -6.16 2.90 7.12
N THR A 205 -5.18 3.43 7.86
CA THR A 205 -4.40 4.59 7.39
C THR A 205 -3.58 4.29 6.15
N PHE A 206 -2.75 3.25 6.21
CA PHE A 206 -1.93 2.85 5.09
C PHE A 206 -2.81 2.45 3.88
N PRO A 207 -3.74 1.48 3.96
CA PRO A 207 -4.49 1.04 2.78
C PRO A 207 -5.37 2.08 2.12
N VAL A 208 -5.99 2.97 2.91
CA VAL A 208 -6.79 4.06 2.36
C VAL A 208 -5.88 5.12 1.76
N GLY A 209 -4.76 5.43 2.42
CA GLY A 209 -3.74 6.34 1.90
C GLY A 209 -3.18 5.90 0.55
N THR A 210 -2.93 4.61 0.35
CA THR A 210 -2.48 4.08 -0.94
C THR A 210 -3.54 4.22 -2.04
N CYS A 211 -4.83 4.15 -1.71
CA CYS A 211 -5.89 4.46 -2.67
C CYS A 211 -5.90 5.95 -3.06
N VAL A 212 -5.60 6.87 -2.11
CA VAL A 212 -5.43 8.30 -2.42
C VAL A 212 -4.29 8.49 -3.40
N THR A 213 -3.10 7.94 -3.12
CA THR A 213 -1.94 8.10 -4.01
C THR A 213 -2.16 7.45 -5.38
N GLY A 214 -2.82 6.29 -5.42
CA GLY A 214 -3.19 5.63 -6.68
C GLY A 214 -4.15 6.48 -7.52
N ALA A 215 -5.18 7.06 -6.90
CA ALA A 215 -6.13 7.94 -7.60
C ALA A 215 -5.45 9.23 -8.08
N THR A 216 -4.55 9.81 -7.28
CA THR A 216 -3.74 10.97 -7.68
C THR A 216 -2.86 10.66 -8.88
N GLN A 217 -2.23 9.48 -8.91
CA GLN A 217 -1.40 9.05 -10.04
C GLN A 217 -2.25 8.90 -11.33
N LEU A 218 -3.43 8.29 -11.23
CA LEU A 218 -4.36 8.19 -12.36
C LEU A 218 -4.84 9.57 -12.82
N ALA A 219 -5.09 10.51 -11.89
CA ALA A 219 -5.44 11.89 -12.24
C ALA A 219 -4.32 12.57 -13.04
N ALA A 220 -3.05 12.35 -12.66
CA ALA A 220 -1.90 12.89 -13.38
C ALA A 220 -1.77 12.28 -14.79
N HIS A 221 -1.96 10.97 -14.93
CA HIS A 221 -1.77 10.28 -16.22
C HIS A 221 -2.94 10.43 -17.20
N THR A 222 -4.17 10.61 -16.69
CA THR A 222 -5.38 10.72 -17.53
C THR A 222 -5.82 12.16 -17.75
N GLY A 223 -5.43 13.09 -16.88
CA GLY A 223 -5.94 14.46 -16.85
C GLY A 223 -7.41 14.60 -16.42
N LEU A 224 -8.10 13.50 -16.09
CA LEU A 224 -9.53 13.52 -15.77
C LEU A 224 -9.79 14.14 -14.39
N PRO A 225 -10.67 15.16 -14.29
CA PRO A 225 -11.06 15.73 -13.00
C PRO A 225 -11.70 14.71 -12.05
N ALA A 226 -12.36 13.67 -12.58
CA ALA A 226 -12.99 12.62 -11.79
C ALA A 226 -12.00 11.94 -10.82
N TYR A 227 -10.77 11.65 -11.26
CA TYR A 227 -9.76 11.04 -10.39
C TYR A 227 -9.23 12.00 -9.32
N ARG A 228 -9.21 13.32 -9.59
CA ARG A 228 -8.86 14.33 -8.57
C ARG A 228 -9.91 14.40 -7.48
N TRP A 229 -11.19 14.44 -7.86
CA TRP A 229 -12.30 14.39 -6.91
C TRP A 229 -12.34 13.09 -6.13
N LEU A 230 -12.06 11.97 -6.79
CA LEU A 230 -11.94 10.67 -6.13
C LEU A 230 -10.83 10.67 -5.08
N ALA A 231 -9.63 11.13 -5.44
CA ALA A 231 -8.50 11.22 -4.50
C ALA A 231 -8.84 12.10 -3.30
N ALA A 232 -9.46 13.26 -3.53
CA ALA A 232 -9.91 14.17 -2.47
C ALA A 232 -10.96 13.52 -1.55
N ALA A 233 -11.95 12.82 -2.10
CA ALA A 233 -12.99 12.14 -1.31
C ALA A 233 -12.40 11.01 -0.44
N ILE A 234 -11.53 10.18 -1.00
CA ILE A 234 -10.84 9.11 -0.24
C ILE A 234 -9.92 9.72 0.82
N TYR A 235 -9.29 10.87 0.55
CA TYR A 235 -8.46 11.57 1.51
C TYR A 235 -9.26 12.15 2.68
N VAL A 236 -10.44 12.75 2.42
CA VAL A 236 -11.35 13.17 3.49
C VAL A 236 -11.77 11.98 4.35
N PHE A 237 -12.12 10.85 3.72
CA PHE A 237 -12.42 9.61 4.45
C PHE A 237 -11.24 9.12 5.30
N LEU A 238 -10.01 9.17 4.77
CA LEU A 238 -8.79 8.85 5.50
C LEU A 238 -8.63 9.73 6.75
N LEU A 239 -8.85 11.05 6.64
CA LEU A 239 -8.77 11.96 7.79
C LEU A 239 -9.79 11.60 8.87
N LEU A 240 -11.02 11.28 8.49
CA LEU A 240 -12.05 10.84 9.43
C LEU A 240 -11.65 9.52 10.13
N ALA A 241 -11.15 8.54 9.37
CA ALA A 241 -10.68 7.27 9.91
C ALA A 241 -9.48 7.46 10.86
N TRP A 242 -8.55 8.36 10.52
CA TRP A 242 -7.41 8.72 11.35
C TRP A 242 -7.87 9.36 12.67
N CYS A 243 -8.79 10.32 12.63
CA CYS A 243 -9.36 10.93 13.83
C CYS A 243 -10.04 9.91 14.73
N ALA A 244 -10.80 8.97 14.15
CA ALA A 244 -11.43 7.88 14.90
C ALA A 244 -10.39 6.96 15.57
N ALA A 245 -9.32 6.59 14.86
CA ALA A 245 -8.23 5.78 15.41
C ALA A 245 -7.48 6.49 16.54
N ALA A 246 -7.19 7.78 16.37
CA ALA A 246 -6.56 8.62 17.39
C ALA A 246 -7.44 8.71 18.65
N PHE A 247 -8.73 9.01 18.49
CA PHE A 247 -9.70 9.03 19.59
C PHE A 247 -9.78 7.69 20.32
N GLY A 248 -9.89 6.58 19.58
CA GLY A 248 -9.90 5.23 20.14
C GLY A 248 -8.64 4.92 20.96
N THR A 249 -7.48 5.32 20.44
CA THR A 249 -6.18 5.14 21.10
C THR A 249 -6.12 5.94 22.41
N VAL A 250 -6.50 7.22 22.40
CA VAL A 250 -6.51 8.07 23.61
C VAL A 250 -7.45 7.51 24.67
N ARG A 251 -8.64 7.06 24.27
CA ARG A 251 -9.62 6.45 25.17
C ARG A 251 -9.08 5.18 25.83
N GLU A 252 -8.39 4.32 25.08
CA GLU A 252 -7.76 3.10 25.59
C GLU A 252 -6.62 3.40 26.57
N LEU A 253 -5.80 4.40 26.28
CA LEU A 253 -4.73 4.84 27.16
C LEU A 253 -5.27 5.40 28.48
N GLY A 254 -6.33 6.20 28.43
CA GLY A 254 -6.99 6.76 29.62
C GLY A 254 -7.78 5.76 30.46
N ALA A 255 -8.15 4.59 29.89
CA ALA A 255 -8.87 3.54 30.59
C ALA A 255 -7.95 2.50 31.27
N ARG A 256 -6.62 2.58 31.08
CA ARG A 256 -5.68 1.71 31.81
C ARG A 256 -5.65 2.15 33.28
N PRO A 257 -5.92 1.26 34.26
CA PRO A 257 -5.66 1.59 35.65
C PRO A 257 -4.19 1.98 35.78
N ALA A 258 -3.89 3.08 36.48
CA ALA A 258 -2.54 3.37 36.90
C ALA A 258 -2.01 2.11 37.59
N ALA A 259 -0.94 1.51 37.04
CA ALA A 259 -0.26 0.42 37.72
C ALA A 259 0.08 0.95 39.12
N ALA A 260 -0.46 0.30 40.14
CA ALA A 260 -0.17 0.62 41.52
C ALA A 260 1.35 0.56 41.70
N ALA A 261 1.95 1.72 41.96
CA ALA A 261 3.34 1.87 42.38
C ALA A 261 3.45 1.53 43.87
#